data_AF-A0A2V3HWP7-F1
#
_entry.id   AF-A0A2V3HWP7-F1
#
_cell.length_a   1.000
_cell.length_b   1.000
_cell.length_c   1.000
_cell.angle_alpha   90.00
_cell.angle_beta   90.00
_cell.angle_gamma   90.00
#
_symmetry.space_group_name_H-M   'P 1'
#
loop_
_entity.id
_entity.type
_entity.pdbx_description
1 polymer ?
#
loop_
_entity_poly.entity_id
_entity_poly.type
_entity_poly.pdbx_seq_one_letter_code
_entity_poly.pdbx_strand_id
1 'polypeptide(L)'
;MAFGRSRQETSAIVHTHCVELLQELMRFGTLEWPLPPPPVRDADLPVVEPASPAKVVEMGVGLFSVDRASMVRHLDVAREAIIPHRLSLTVDPQKEGERWLLRRLDEVAERILFATCEEWLGLALDPDAPDGDRWYIGISLLNGLCRAPTPQATNRGYHMLESIALAHPPGSWPTRPDPGPHQVDWKPENAPGASVGADEAGIDASHWLLDQLEQGDLERRALLVSWLRLMIERPALVTGLALPMRLEQMVRDQPVEVAAELVGCLPRLFELDEQAAQVVLISVRMRRDLQVRRALAEVLPALLRVLGTDALNLLDELLADSEVDIQLAAASALRQLAVLFPQELTSRLAVLAEHEDVRMRRLLAQTVLRDYLELHPDDEHGFLVKFWLERDDVSRARLRELLIRQQDVVPEGFSSVARNILDADGAGLDDLWATLEVRDADRVQAWRGHLAGEGPLPAPTP
;
A
#
# COMPACT_ATOMS: atom_id res chain seq x y z
N MET A 1 47.98 7.58 4.34
CA MET A 1 47.84 8.97 4.86
C MET A 1 46.78 9.80 4.13
N ALA A 2 46.71 9.79 2.79
CA ALA A 2 45.70 10.56 2.05
C ALA A 2 44.23 10.08 2.27
N PHE A 3 44.01 8.77 2.39
CA PHE A 3 42.68 8.20 2.64
C PHE A 3 42.06 8.63 3.98
N GLY A 4 42.80 8.49 5.09
CA GLY A 4 42.32 8.91 6.41
C GLY A 4 41.96 10.41 6.45
N ARG A 5 42.67 11.24 5.68
CA ARG A 5 42.35 12.66 5.53
C ARG A 5 41.05 12.88 4.75
N SER A 6 40.81 12.18 3.64
CA SER A 6 39.57 12.30 2.86
C SER A 6 38.34 11.86 3.65
N ARG A 7 38.42 10.77 4.42
CA ARG A 7 37.30 10.30 5.27
C ARG A 7 37.02 11.25 6.43
N GLN A 8 38.07 11.82 7.03
CA GLN A 8 37.94 12.86 8.07
C GLN A 8 37.30 14.13 7.52
N GLU A 9 37.67 14.54 6.31
CA GLU A 9 37.08 15.70 5.63
C GLU A 9 35.59 15.49 5.34
N THR A 10 35.20 14.35 4.74
CA THR A 10 33.78 14.01 4.55
C THR A 10 33.03 13.99 5.87
N SER A 11 33.60 13.35 6.91
CA SER A 11 32.97 13.29 8.22
C SER A 11 32.75 14.66 8.83
N ALA A 12 33.68 15.61 8.65
CA ALA A 12 33.52 16.98 9.13
C ALA A 12 32.40 17.71 8.37
N ILE A 13 32.36 17.57 7.03
CA ILE A 13 31.30 18.17 6.19
C ILE A 13 29.93 17.62 6.58
N VAL A 14 29.79 16.29 6.69
CA VAL A 14 28.54 15.64 7.11
C VAL A 14 28.13 16.09 8.50
N HIS A 15 29.06 16.14 9.45
CA HIS A 15 28.76 16.61 10.81
C HIS A 15 28.20 18.04 10.81
N THR A 16 28.85 18.97 10.10
CA THR A 16 28.36 20.35 9.98
C THR A 16 26.95 20.39 9.40
N HIS A 17 26.69 19.65 8.32
CA HIS A 17 25.36 19.58 7.71
C HIS A 17 24.32 18.98 8.67
N CYS A 18 24.66 17.90 9.38
CA CYS A 18 23.79 17.31 10.39
C CYS A 18 23.44 18.29 11.50
N VAL A 19 24.40 19.09 11.98
CA VAL A 19 24.13 20.10 13.03
C VAL A 19 23.18 21.19 12.53
N GLU A 20 23.40 21.69 11.31
CA GLU A 20 22.53 22.71 10.70
C GLU A 20 21.11 22.19 10.50
N LEU A 21 20.98 20.99 9.91
CA LEU A 21 19.70 20.33 9.69
C LEU A 21 19.01 19.98 11.02
N LEU A 22 19.74 19.43 12.00
CA LEU A 22 19.21 19.12 13.33
C LEU A 22 18.60 20.37 13.99
N GLN A 23 19.30 21.51 13.94
CA GLN A 23 18.80 22.75 14.52
C GLN A 23 17.49 23.20 13.85
N GLU A 24 17.41 23.07 12.53
CA GLU A 24 16.20 23.40 11.77
C GLU A 24 15.03 22.47 12.11
N LEU A 25 15.28 21.15 12.11
CA LEU A 25 14.28 20.13 12.40
C LEU A 25 13.76 20.25 13.83
N MET A 26 14.64 20.46 14.81
CA MET A 26 14.21 20.63 16.20
C MET A 26 13.39 21.91 16.39
N ARG A 27 13.80 23.04 15.78
CA ARG A 27 12.99 24.27 15.84
C ARG A 27 11.58 24.06 15.31
N PHE A 28 11.47 23.37 14.18
CA PHE A 28 10.19 23.00 13.60
C PHE A 28 9.40 22.04 14.48
N GLY A 29 10.05 21.00 15.00
CA GLY A 29 9.44 19.99 15.85
C GLY A 29 8.93 20.52 17.19
N THR A 30 9.41 21.71 17.61
CA THR A 30 8.97 22.43 18.82
C THR A 30 8.02 23.60 18.53
N LEU A 31 7.50 23.74 17.31
CA LEU A 31 6.57 24.84 16.98
C LEU A 31 5.29 24.76 17.80
N GLU A 32 4.70 23.57 17.90
CA GLU A 32 3.58 23.31 18.77
C GLU A 32 4.07 22.92 20.16
N TRP A 33 3.59 23.65 21.16
CA TRP A 33 4.04 23.59 22.54
C TRP A 33 2.82 23.63 23.48
N PRO A 34 2.80 22.88 24.60
CA PRO A 34 3.88 22.03 25.13
C PRO A 34 4.04 20.70 24.39
N LEU A 35 5.23 20.10 24.55
CA LEU A 35 5.50 18.71 24.14
C LEU A 35 4.75 17.73 25.05
N PRO A 36 4.38 16.54 24.56
CA PRO A 36 3.72 15.53 25.39
C PRO A 36 4.66 15.06 26.51
N PRO A 37 4.13 14.67 27.67
CA PRO A 37 4.95 14.12 28.75
C PRO A 37 5.52 12.73 28.36
N PRO A 38 6.62 12.29 28.98
CA PRO A 38 7.19 10.97 28.71
C PRO A 38 6.24 9.84 29.15
N PRO A 39 6.09 8.79 28.32
CA PRO A 39 5.32 7.60 28.66
C PRO A 39 5.88 6.84 29.86
N VAL A 40 7.20 6.63 29.86
CA VAL A 40 7.92 5.93 30.94
C VAL A 40 8.49 6.96 31.91
N ARG A 41 8.28 6.75 33.21
CA ARG A 41 8.73 7.67 34.26
C ARG A 41 9.38 6.90 35.40
N ASP A 42 10.46 7.46 35.93
CA ASP A 42 11.05 7.01 37.18
C ASP A 42 10.22 7.55 38.36
N ALA A 43 9.82 6.67 39.28
CA ALA A 43 9.05 7.05 40.46
C ALA A 43 9.88 7.87 41.46
N ASP A 44 11.20 7.67 41.46
CA ASP A 44 12.14 8.31 42.39
C ASP A 44 12.70 9.63 41.82
N LEU A 45 12.63 9.83 40.50
CA LEU A 45 13.11 11.03 39.82
C LEU A 45 11.97 11.71 39.02
N PRO A 46 11.40 12.82 39.53
CA PRO A 46 10.32 13.50 38.83
C PRO A 46 10.81 14.08 37.50
N VAL A 47 10.01 13.91 36.46
CA VAL A 47 10.25 14.50 35.14
C VAL A 47 10.21 16.02 35.25
N VAL A 48 11.24 16.67 34.75
CA VAL A 48 11.32 18.13 34.65
C VAL A 48 10.94 18.55 33.24
N GLU A 49 9.78 19.21 33.11
CA GLU A 49 9.36 19.77 31.82
C GLU A 49 10.32 20.89 31.38
N PRO A 50 10.72 20.96 30.09
CA PRO A 50 11.62 22.00 29.64
C PRO A 50 10.93 23.37 29.70
N ALA A 51 11.66 24.41 30.11
CA ALA A 51 11.07 25.73 30.29
C ALA A 51 10.71 26.46 28.98
N SER A 52 11.25 26.03 27.84
CA SER A 52 10.97 26.62 26.52
C SER A 52 11.42 25.74 25.35
N PRO A 53 10.85 25.93 24.15
CA PRO A 53 11.35 25.33 22.90
C PRO A 53 12.85 25.53 22.67
N ALA A 54 13.34 26.75 22.93
CA ALA A 54 14.74 27.10 22.71
C ALA A 54 15.69 26.25 23.57
N LYS A 55 15.27 25.88 24.78
CA LYS A 55 16.07 25.04 25.67
C LYS A 55 16.21 23.61 25.14
N VAL A 56 15.13 23.05 24.61
CA VAL A 56 15.12 21.71 23.99
C VAL A 56 16.06 21.70 22.78
N VAL A 57 15.99 22.72 21.92
CA VAL A 57 16.90 22.86 20.75
C VAL A 57 18.36 22.97 21.19
N GLU A 58 18.66 23.80 22.19
CA GLU A 58 20.03 23.94 22.74
C GLU A 58 20.57 22.60 23.26
N MET A 59 19.75 21.88 24.03
CA MET A 59 20.13 20.58 24.59
C MET A 59 20.40 19.54 23.50
N GLY A 60 19.50 19.37 22.53
CA GLY A 60 19.68 18.38 21.47
C GLY A 60 20.88 18.67 20.57
N VAL A 61 21.07 19.93 20.16
CA VAL A 61 22.22 20.34 19.34
C VAL A 61 23.52 20.20 20.13
N GLY A 62 23.54 20.61 21.40
CA GLY A 62 24.71 20.47 22.27
C GLY A 62 25.11 19.02 22.46
N LEU A 63 24.13 18.15 22.72
CA LEU A 63 24.34 16.72 22.93
C LEU A 63 24.86 16.02 21.67
N PHE A 64 24.25 16.28 20.52
CA PHE A 64 24.73 15.76 19.23
C PHE A 64 26.16 16.24 18.91
N SER A 65 26.46 17.51 19.19
CA SER A 65 27.78 18.09 18.90
C SER A 65 28.90 17.51 19.77
N VAL A 66 28.60 17.13 21.02
CA VAL A 66 29.55 16.50 21.94
C VAL A 66 29.74 15.02 21.60
N ASP A 67 28.70 14.30 21.21
CA ASP A 67 28.77 12.87 20.86
C ASP A 67 29.22 12.61 19.41
N ARG A 68 30.45 13.04 19.11
CA ARG A 68 31.07 12.79 17.79
C ARG A 68 31.26 11.30 17.49
N ALA A 69 31.40 10.46 18.51
CA ALA A 69 31.63 9.04 18.33
C ALA A 69 30.40 8.35 17.74
N SER A 70 29.22 8.63 18.28
CA SER A 70 27.96 8.10 17.72
C SER A 70 27.70 8.62 16.32
N MET A 71 27.94 9.91 16.04
CA MET A 71 27.80 10.46 14.68
C MET A 71 28.69 9.72 13.67
N VAL A 72 29.95 9.45 14.00
CA VAL A 72 30.86 8.71 13.10
C VAL A 72 30.37 7.28 12.88
N ARG A 73 29.89 6.60 13.92
CA ARG A 73 29.30 5.26 13.82
C ARG A 73 28.08 5.26 12.88
N HIS A 74 27.18 6.23 13.05
CA HIS A 74 26.00 6.37 12.18
C HIS A 74 26.37 6.65 10.73
N LEU A 75 27.39 7.48 10.50
CA LEU A 75 27.92 7.73 9.15
C LEU A 75 28.55 6.47 8.54
N ASP A 76 29.17 5.60 9.33
CA ASP A 76 29.71 4.32 8.85
C ASP A 76 28.60 3.36 8.43
N VAL A 77 27.50 3.28 9.19
CA VAL A 77 26.30 2.54 8.78
C VAL A 77 25.70 3.14 7.50
N ALA A 78 25.68 4.46 7.36
CA ALA A 78 25.20 5.13 6.15
C ALA A 78 26.09 4.83 4.92
N ARG A 79 27.41 4.72 5.09
CA ARG A 79 28.35 4.31 4.03
C ARG A 79 27.98 2.95 3.45
N GLU A 80 27.72 1.97 4.31
CA GLU A 80 27.37 0.61 3.90
C GLU A 80 26.03 0.54 3.18
N ALA A 81 25.06 1.36 3.59
CA ALA A 81 23.73 1.37 3.01
C ALA A 81 23.61 2.14 1.69
N ILE A 82 24.29 3.29 1.56
CA ILE A 82 24.05 4.25 0.46
C ILE A 82 25.02 4.05 -0.70
N ILE A 83 26.26 3.57 -0.44
CA ILE A 83 27.27 3.41 -1.49
C ILE A 83 26.95 2.16 -2.33
N PRO A 84 26.61 2.29 -3.62
CA PRO A 84 26.23 1.15 -4.43
C PRO A 84 27.42 0.22 -4.68
N HIS A 85 27.16 -1.09 -4.67
CA HIS A 85 28.21 -2.10 -4.88
C HIS A 85 29.02 -1.88 -6.17
N ARG A 86 28.41 -1.36 -7.25
CA ARG A 86 29.11 -1.05 -8.51
C ARG A 86 30.29 -0.07 -8.35
N LEU A 87 30.28 0.79 -7.33
CA LEU A 87 31.39 1.72 -7.07
C LEU A 87 32.62 1.01 -6.49
N SER A 88 32.44 -0.18 -5.91
CA SER A 88 33.53 -1.05 -5.47
C SER A 88 34.44 -1.52 -6.62
N LEU A 89 33.95 -1.44 -7.86
CA LEU A 89 34.63 -1.87 -9.08
C LEU A 89 35.42 -0.74 -9.77
N THR A 90 35.46 0.46 -9.18
CA THR A 90 36.18 1.61 -9.75
C THR A 90 37.67 1.60 -9.40
N VAL A 91 38.46 2.48 -10.03
CA VAL A 91 39.91 2.56 -9.81
C VAL A 91 40.27 3.03 -8.39
N ASP A 92 39.42 3.88 -7.78
CA ASP A 92 39.54 4.30 -6.39
C ASP A 92 38.15 4.28 -5.71
N PRO A 93 37.68 3.08 -5.30
CA PRO A 93 36.35 2.89 -4.72
C PRO A 93 36.09 3.73 -3.49
N GLN A 94 37.13 3.96 -2.69
CA GLN A 94 37.04 4.68 -1.43
C GLN A 94 36.76 6.16 -1.70
N LYS A 95 37.57 6.79 -2.55
CA LYS A 95 37.39 8.21 -2.88
C LYS A 95 36.09 8.47 -3.62
N GLU A 96 35.70 7.58 -4.54
CA GLU A 96 34.44 7.75 -5.26
C GLU A 96 33.22 7.46 -4.37
N GLY A 97 33.36 6.55 -3.40
CA GLY A 97 32.37 6.33 -2.34
C GLY A 97 32.15 7.56 -1.46
N GLU A 98 33.22 8.20 -0.98
CA GLU A 98 33.10 9.43 -0.18
C GLU A 98 32.47 10.58 -1.00
N ARG A 99 32.84 10.74 -2.27
CA ARG A 99 32.19 11.69 -3.19
C ARG A 99 30.72 11.37 -3.42
N TRP A 100 30.36 10.10 -3.47
CA TRP A 100 28.97 9.66 -3.61
C TRP A 100 28.12 10.10 -2.42
N LEU A 101 28.64 9.95 -1.19
CA LEU A 101 27.97 10.43 0.02
C LEU A 101 27.77 11.94 -0.02
N LEU A 102 28.81 12.71 -0.40
CA LEU A 102 28.73 14.17 -0.46
C LEU A 102 27.71 14.68 -1.51
N ARG A 103 27.45 13.91 -2.57
CA ARG A 103 26.39 14.23 -3.54
C ARG A 103 24.98 13.93 -3.02
N ARG A 104 24.86 13.19 -1.92
CA ARG A 104 23.61 12.78 -1.27
C ARG A 104 23.57 13.23 0.18
N LEU A 105 24.12 14.41 0.44
CA LEU A 105 24.37 14.91 1.79
C LEU A 105 23.09 14.95 2.63
N ASP A 106 21.96 15.38 2.05
CA ASP A 106 20.67 15.43 2.73
C ASP A 106 20.16 14.03 3.13
N GLU A 107 20.23 13.05 2.22
CA GLU A 107 19.82 11.66 2.48
C GLU A 107 20.71 11.01 3.57
N VAL A 108 22.03 11.28 3.52
CA VAL A 108 22.98 10.82 4.53
C VAL A 108 22.67 11.43 5.90
N ALA A 109 22.44 12.75 5.94
CA ALA A 109 22.15 13.45 7.20
C ALA A 109 20.81 13.03 7.78
N GLU A 110 19.76 12.93 6.97
CA GLU A 110 18.45 12.41 7.40
C GLU A 110 18.60 11.03 8.06
N ARG A 111 19.34 10.10 7.42
CA ARG A 111 19.55 8.75 7.96
C ARG A 111 20.29 8.74 9.31
N ILE A 112 21.29 9.61 9.46
CA ILE A 112 22.03 9.80 10.72
C ILE A 112 21.12 10.39 11.80
N LEU A 113 20.31 11.39 11.46
CA LEU A 113 19.42 12.04 12.43
C LEU A 113 18.27 11.12 12.86
N PHE A 114 17.74 10.28 11.97
CA PHE A 114 16.82 9.20 12.36
C PHE A 114 17.47 8.20 13.33
N ALA A 115 18.72 7.81 13.09
CA ALA A 115 19.43 6.90 14.00
C ALA A 115 19.76 7.54 15.35
N THR A 116 20.05 8.84 15.34
CA THR A 116 20.23 9.63 16.56
C THR A 116 18.92 9.73 17.34
N CYS A 117 17.81 10.02 16.65
CA CYS A 117 16.49 10.10 17.25
C CYS A 117 16.06 8.77 17.89
N GLU A 118 16.31 7.66 17.18
CA GLU A 118 16.05 6.30 17.67
C GLU A 118 16.81 6.00 18.96
N GLU A 119 18.09 6.38 19.05
CA GLU A 119 18.90 6.21 20.27
C GLU A 119 18.42 7.09 21.43
N TRP A 120 17.99 8.32 21.14
CA TRP A 120 17.44 9.20 22.18
C TRP A 120 16.11 8.65 22.70
N LEU A 121 15.22 8.20 21.82
CA LEU A 121 13.96 7.57 22.24
C LEU A 121 14.20 6.22 22.94
N GLY A 122 15.22 5.46 22.56
CA GLY A 122 15.59 4.23 23.23
C GLY A 122 15.98 4.43 24.69
N LEU A 123 16.77 5.47 24.99
CA LEU A 123 17.09 5.84 26.37
C LEU A 123 15.90 6.46 27.11
N ALA A 124 15.05 7.21 26.40
CA ALA A 124 13.87 7.83 26.98
C ALA A 124 12.82 6.80 27.43
N LEU A 125 12.69 5.70 26.69
CA LEU A 125 11.72 4.64 26.91
C LEU A 125 12.33 3.42 27.62
N ASP A 126 13.54 3.53 28.16
CA ASP A 126 14.17 2.48 28.94
C ASP A 126 13.35 2.22 30.22
N PRO A 127 12.81 1.01 30.44
CA PRO A 127 11.97 0.73 31.60
C PRO A 127 12.75 0.76 32.93
N ASP A 128 14.05 0.53 32.90
CA ASP A 128 14.89 0.47 34.10
C ASP A 128 15.47 1.85 34.47
N ALA A 129 15.70 2.71 33.47
CA ALA A 129 16.32 4.02 33.65
C ALA A 129 15.84 5.05 32.60
N PRO A 130 14.57 5.49 32.64
CA PRO A 130 14.01 6.39 31.64
C PRO A 130 14.63 7.78 31.73
N ASP A 131 15.04 8.33 30.58
CA ASP A 131 15.63 9.67 30.49
C ASP A 131 14.63 10.70 29.91
N GLY A 132 14.08 11.53 30.81
CA GLY A 132 13.12 12.58 30.44
C GLY A 132 13.69 13.68 29.55
N ASP A 133 14.98 14.03 29.69
CA ASP A 133 15.61 15.01 28.81
C ASP A 133 15.74 14.45 27.39
N ARG A 134 16.10 13.17 27.28
CA ARG A 134 16.14 12.44 26.00
C ARG A 134 14.78 12.30 25.35
N TRP A 135 13.71 12.16 26.16
CA TRP A 135 12.34 12.16 25.66
C TRP A 135 12.05 13.46 24.91
N TYR A 136 12.23 14.62 25.54
CA TYR A 136 11.86 15.90 24.94
C TYR A 136 12.66 16.24 23.69
N ILE A 137 13.97 15.96 23.66
CA ILE A 137 14.77 16.16 22.44
C ILE A 137 14.42 15.12 21.36
N GLY A 138 14.09 13.88 21.76
CA GLY A 138 13.73 12.79 20.85
C GLY A 138 12.40 13.03 20.16
N ILE A 139 11.32 13.31 20.91
CA ILE A 139 9.99 13.57 20.35
C ILE A 139 9.99 14.84 19.49
N SER A 140 10.75 15.86 19.88
CA SER A 140 10.92 17.08 19.08
C SER A 140 11.63 16.78 17.76
N LEU A 141 12.72 16.01 17.80
CA LEU A 141 13.44 15.63 16.59
C LEU A 141 12.59 14.74 15.69
N LEU A 142 11.83 13.79 16.26
CA LEU A 142 10.91 12.94 15.51
C LEU A 142 9.85 13.76 14.76
N ASN A 143 9.17 14.68 15.47
CA ASN A 143 8.22 15.60 14.85
C ASN A 143 8.89 16.45 13.76
N GLY A 144 10.14 16.87 14.02
CA GLY A 144 11.01 17.56 13.08
C GLY A 144 11.27 16.80 11.79
N LEU A 145 11.64 15.51 11.91
CA LEU A 145 11.99 14.62 10.81
C LEU A 145 10.76 14.22 9.97
N CYS A 146 9.57 14.17 10.58
CA CYS A 146 8.33 13.77 9.93
C CYS A 146 7.66 14.92 9.15
N ARG A 147 8.40 15.57 8.24
CA ARG A 147 7.89 16.67 7.38
C ARG A 147 7.25 16.20 6.07
N ALA A 148 7.65 15.04 5.57
CA ALA A 148 7.24 14.52 4.26
C ALA A 148 7.38 12.99 4.22
N PRO A 149 6.73 12.29 3.29
CA PRO A 149 6.76 10.82 3.18
C PRO A 149 8.06 10.30 2.55
N THR A 150 9.21 10.62 3.14
CA THR A 150 10.50 10.03 2.73
C THR A 150 10.56 8.56 3.13
N PRO A 151 11.37 7.71 2.47
CA PRO A 151 11.51 6.31 2.87
C PRO A 151 11.93 6.11 4.33
N GLN A 152 12.70 7.05 4.90
CA GLN A 152 13.08 7.01 6.32
C GLN A 152 11.88 7.38 7.22
N ALA A 153 11.18 8.47 6.92
CA ALA A 153 10.01 8.91 7.69
C ALA A 153 8.86 7.89 7.65
N THR A 154 8.56 7.30 6.49
CA THR A 154 7.50 6.31 6.36
C THR A 154 7.78 5.05 7.17
N ASN A 155 9.01 4.53 7.14
CA ASN A 155 9.32 3.24 7.78
C ASN A 155 9.87 3.42 9.20
N ARG A 156 10.99 4.14 9.36
CA ARG A 156 11.63 4.31 10.68
C ARG A 156 10.83 5.24 11.57
N GLY A 157 10.25 6.29 11.00
CA GLY A 157 9.32 7.16 11.70
C GLY A 157 8.13 6.39 12.28
N TYR A 158 7.51 5.52 11.46
CA TYR A 158 6.44 4.64 11.93
C TYR A 158 6.90 3.71 13.06
N HIS A 159 8.06 3.07 12.92
CA HIS A 159 8.58 2.21 13.99
C HIS A 159 8.80 2.96 15.30
N MET A 160 9.25 4.22 15.26
CA MET A 160 9.37 5.05 16.47
C MET A 160 8.01 5.45 17.04
N LEU A 161 7.01 5.77 16.21
CA LEU A 161 5.63 5.97 16.69
C LEU A 161 5.11 4.71 17.40
N GLU A 162 5.30 3.54 16.80
CA GLU A 162 4.92 2.26 17.40
C GLU A 162 5.64 2.05 18.74
N SER A 163 6.93 2.40 18.82
CA SER A 163 7.72 2.39 20.06
C SER A 163 7.08 3.20 21.17
N ILE A 164 6.67 4.42 20.82
CA ILE A 164 6.06 5.38 21.73
C ILE A 164 4.71 4.85 22.21
N ALA A 165 3.86 4.37 21.29
CA ALA A 165 2.55 3.81 21.61
C ALA A 165 2.63 2.60 22.56
N LEU A 166 3.69 1.80 22.44
CA LEU A 166 3.96 0.65 23.30
C LEU A 166 4.75 1.01 24.57
N ALA A 167 5.22 2.26 24.72
CA ALA A 167 6.12 2.70 25.78
C ALA A 167 7.38 1.80 25.95
N HIS A 168 7.98 1.40 24.84
CA HIS A 168 9.18 0.55 24.83
C HIS A 168 10.30 1.12 23.92
N PRO A 169 11.58 0.77 24.16
CA PRO A 169 12.70 1.20 23.32
C PRO A 169 12.67 0.64 21.88
N PRO A 170 12.90 1.45 20.83
CA PRO A 170 13.05 0.98 19.44
C PRO A 170 13.84 -0.33 19.30
N GLY A 171 13.22 -1.34 18.70
CA GLY A 171 13.82 -2.65 18.45
C GLY A 171 13.69 -3.67 19.58
N SER A 172 13.00 -3.36 20.69
CA SER A 172 12.85 -4.27 21.83
C SER A 172 11.56 -5.12 21.85
N TRP A 173 10.56 -4.85 21.01
CA TRP A 173 9.36 -5.69 20.85
C TRP A 173 9.48 -6.66 19.68
N PRO A 174 8.79 -7.81 19.74
CA PRO A 174 8.78 -8.77 18.65
C PRO A 174 8.16 -8.15 17.38
N THR A 175 9.00 -7.82 16.42
CA THR A 175 8.58 -7.35 15.08
C THR A 175 8.05 -8.49 14.21
N ARG A 176 8.31 -9.75 14.57
CA ARG A 176 7.89 -10.95 13.83
C ARG A 176 6.61 -11.54 14.41
N PRO A 177 5.68 -12.05 13.57
CA PRO A 177 4.64 -12.94 14.06
C PRO A 177 5.30 -14.14 14.74
N ASP A 178 4.75 -14.55 15.88
CA ASP A 178 5.28 -15.69 16.62
C ASP A 178 5.38 -16.92 15.72
N PRO A 179 6.47 -17.70 15.81
CA PRO A 179 6.63 -18.88 14.98
C PRO A 179 5.48 -19.84 15.25
N GLY A 180 4.78 -20.29 14.20
CA GLY A 180 3.69 -21.25 14.36
C GLY A 180 4.21 -22.67 14.64
N PRO A 181 3.34 -23.63 15.02
CA PRO A 181 3.73 -25.02 15.32
C PRO A 181 4.48 -25.76 14.19
N HIS A 182 4.43 -25.20 12.99
CA HIS A 182 5.08 -25.70 11.77
C HIS A 182 6.46 -25.07 11.51
N GLN A 183 6.89 -24.10 12.32
CA GLN A 183 8.19 -23.43 12.19
C GLN A 183 9.21 -24.03 13.16
N VAL A 184 10.46 -24.13 12.71
CA VAL A 184 11.58 -24.77 13.44
C VAL A 184 11.88 -24.07 14.78
N ASP A 185 11.58 -22.78 14.88
CA ASP A 185 11.82 -21.95 16.06
C ASP A 185 10.67 -22.00 17.09
N TRP A 186 9.58 -22.72 16.80
CA TRP A 186 8.45 -22.85 17.72
C TRP A 186 8.75 -23.83 18.85
N LYS A 187 8.52 -23.40 20.09
CA LYS A 187 8.55 -24.23 21.30
C LYS A 187 7.24 -24.07 22.06
N PRO A 188 6.68 -25.13 22.68
CA PRO A 188 5.48 -25.03 23.52
C PRO A 188 5.65 -24.10 24.73
N GLU A 189 6.90 -23.91 25.15
CA GLU A 189 7.33 -23.01 26.24
C GLU A 189 7.38 -21.53 25.79
N ASN A 190 7.47 -21.29 24.48
CA ASN A 190 7.42 -19.99 23.82
C ASN A 190 6.01 -19.72 23.24
N ALA A 191 4.99 -20.44 23.71
CA ALA A 191 3.60 -20.12 23.45
C ALA A 191 3.36 -18.63 23.81
N PRO A 192 2.53 -17.90 23.05
CA PRO A 192 2.56 -16.44 22.97
C PRO A 192 2.68 -15.80 24.35
N GLY A 193 3.86 -15.23 24.63
CA GLY A 193 3.99 -14.23 25.67
C GLY A 193 3.09 -13.07 25.27
N ALA A 194 2.35 -12.52 26.22
CA ALA A 194 1.36 -11.45 26.01
C ALA A 194 1.84 -10.47 24.93
N SER A 195 1.05 -10.31 23.87
CA SER A 195 1.25 -9.22 22.92
C SER A 195 1.41 -7.95 23.75
N VAL A 196 2.54 -7.26 23.61
CA VAL A 196 2.77 -5.99 24.31
C VAL A 196 1.59 -5.09 23.97
N GLY A 197 0.76 -4.81 24.98
CA GLY A 197 -0.38 -3.94 24.84
C GLY A 197 0.10 -2.50 24.73
N ALA A 198 -0.67 -1.65 24.05
CA ALA A 198 -0.37 -0.23 24.05
C ALA A 198 -0.49 0.35 25.46
N ASP A 199 0.44 1.26 25.80
CA ASP A 199 0.48 1.96 27.08
C ASP A 199 -0.36 3.25 27.01
N GLU A 200 -1.08 3.60 28.07
CA GLU A 200 -1.98 4.76 28.07
C GLU A 200 -1.22 6.08 27.81
N ALA A 201 -0.09 6.30 28.49
CA ALA A 201 0.71 7.51 28.29
C ALA A 201 1.45 7.49 26.94
N GLY A 202 1.83 6.31 26.47
CA GLY A 202 2.36 6.09 25.12
C GLY A 202 1.37 6.43 24.01
N ILE A 203 0.10 6.04 24.19
CA ILE A 203 -1.01 6.37 23.30
C ILE A 203 -1.26 7.88 23.27
N ASP A 204 -1.27 8.56 24.41
CA ASP A 204 -1.44 10.02 24.46
C ASP A 204 -0.31 10.76 23.72
N ALA A 205 0.94 10.35 23.93
CA ALA A 205 2.08 10.92 23.22
C ALA A 205 2.03 10.65 21.71
N SER A 206 1.56 9.47 21.31
CA SER A 206 1.36 9.10 19.91
C SER A 206 0.27 9.95 19.28
N HIS A 207 -0.86 10.14 19.97
CA HIS A 207 -1.94 11.02 19.51
C HIS A 207 -1.46 12.44 19.27
N TRP A 208 -0.65 12.99 20.18
CA TRP A 208 -0.05 14.30 19.97
C TRP A 208 0.70 14.36 18.63
N LEU A 209 1.57 13.38 18.34
CA LEU A 209 2.34 13.36 17.09
C LEU A 209 1.45 13.17 15.85
N LEU A 210 0.42 12.32 15.94
CA LEU A 210 -0.56 12.14 14.85
C LEU A 210 -1.31 13.44 14.57
N ASP A 211 -1.72 14.17 15.61
CA ASP A 211 -2.38 15.47 15.48
C ASP A 211 -1.47 16.49 14.80
N GLN A 212 -0.17 16.49 15.12
CA GLN A 212 0.81 17.33 14.44
C GLN A 212 0.89 17.03 12.94
N LEU A 213 0.86 15.75 12.55
CA LEU A 213 0.88 15.37 11.14
C LEU A 213 -0.42 15.72 10.43
N GLU A 214 -1.55 15.53 11.11
CA GLU A 214 -2.88 15.81 10.57
C GLU A 214 -3.08 17.31 10.32
N GLN A 215 -2.63 18.16 11.25
CA GLN A 215 -2.73 19.63 11.15
C GLN A 215 -1.66 20.23 10.22
N GLY A 216 -0.67 19.45 9.82
CA GLY A 216 0.42 19.87 8.94
C GLY A 216 -0.02 20.18 7.51
N ASP A 217 0.98 20.38 6.64
CA ASP A 217 0.75 20.53 5.21
C ASP A 217 0.40 19.20 4.52
N LEU A 218 0.23 19.22 3.20
CA LEU A 218 -0.16 18.04 2.43
C LEU A 218 0.88 16.92 2.52
N GLU A 219 2.17 17.24 2.61
CA GLU A 219 3.26 16.27 2.73
C GLU A 219 3.21 15.55 4.08
N ARG A 220 2.99 16.28 5.17
CA ARG A 220 2.79 15.68 6.51
C ARG A 220 1.54 14.80 6.57
N ARG A 221 0.45 15.20 5.91
CA ARG A 221 -0.77 14.38 5.82
C ARG A 221 -0.57 13.13 4.97
N ALA A 222 0.20 13.20 3.89
CA ALA A 222 0.56 12.04 3.09
C ALA A 222 1.42 11.03 3.89
N LEU A 223 2.33 11.53 4.74
CA LEU A 223 3.06 10.68 5.68
C LEU A 223 2.11 10.02 6.69
N LEU A 224 1.17 10.77 7.29
CA LEU A 224 0.17 10.22 8.21
C LEU A 224 -0.68 9.13 7.55
N VAL A 225 -1.15 9.34 6.31
CA VAL A 225 -1.86 8.32 5.52
C VAL A 225 -1.02 7.04 5.41
N SER A 226 0.27 7.18 5.11
CA SER A 226 1.19 6.05 5.01
C SER A 226 1.30 5.29 6.34
N TRP A 227 1.37 6.00 7.46
CA TRP A 227 1.40 5.40 8.79
C TRP A 227 0.07 4.75 9.17
N LEU A 228 -1.08 5.35 8.85
CA LEU A 228 -2.40 4.76 9.10
C LEU A 228 -2.58 3.42 8.39
N ARG A 229 -2.09 3.31 7.14
CA ARG A 229 -2.06 2.04 6.39
C ARG A 229 -1.17 0.98 7.05
N LEU A 230 -0.09 1.38 7.73
CA LEU A 230 0.77 0.44 8.46
C LEU A 230 0.19 0.07 9.83
N MET A 231 -0.34 1.05 10.56
CA MET A 231 -0.96 0.88 11.88
C MET A 231 -2.17 -0.04 11.83
N ILE A 232 -3.00 0.07 10.79
CA ILE A 232 -4.19 -0.78 10.68
C ILE A 232 -3.85 -2.26 10.53
N GLU A 233 -2.65 -2.59 10.04
CA GLU A 233 -2.18 -3.98 10.00
C GLU A 233 -1.79 -4.55 11.36
N ARG A 234 -1.73 -3.70 12.41
CA ARG A 234 -1.35 -4.05 13.78
C ARG A 234 -2.56 -3.93 14.71
N PRO A 235 -3.30 -5.02 14.98
CA PRO A 235 -4.51 -4.98 15.81
C PRO A 235 -4.32 -4.32 17.19
N ALA A 236 -3.15 -4.49 17.80
CA ALA A 236 -2.82 -3.89 19.11
C ALA A 236 -2.90 -2.36 19.13
N LEU A 237 -2.67 -1.69 17.99
CA LEU A 237 -2.70 -0.23 17.88
C LEU A 237 -4.08 0.30 17.49
N VAL A 238 -4.95 -0.53 16.89
CA VAL A 238 -6.22 -0.08 16.29
C VAL A 238 -7.14 0.53 17.34
N THR A 239 -7.36 -0.18 18.44
CA THR A 239 -8.23 0.29 19.54
C THR A 239 -7.54 1.38 20.35
N GLY A 240 -6.26 1.19 20.70
CA GLY A 240 -5.51 2.14 21.54
C GLY A 240 -5.43 3.54 20.91
N LEU A 241 -5.08 3.62 19.62
CA LEU A 241 -4.97 4.90 18.90
C LEU A 241 -6.29 5.37 18.29
N ALA A 242 -7.42 4.74 18.64
CA ALA A 242 -8.75 5.04 18.10
C ALA A 242 -8.75 5.24 16.57
N LEU A 243 -8.03 4.38 15.84
CA LEU A 243 -7.80 4.54 14.40
C LEU A 243 -9.09 4.68 13.59
N PRO A 244 -10.19 3.93 13.87
CA PRO A 244 -11.41 4.10 13.11
C PRO A 244 -12.02 5.50 13.23
N MET A 245 -11.98 6.09 14.43
CA MET A 245 -12.47 7.45 14.68
C MET A 245 -11.63 8.49 13.93
N ARG A 246 -10.30 8.34 13.97
CA ARG A 246 -9.40 9.23 13.22
C ARG A 246 -9.60 9.10 11.70
N LEU A 247 -9.74 7.88 11.19
CA LEU A 247 -10.01 7.64 9.77
C LEU A 247 -11.33 8.29 9.35
N GLU A 248 -12.39 8.16 10.16
CA GLU A 248 -13.68 8.80 9.90
C GLU A 248 -13.55 10.33 9.80
N GLN A 249 -12.90 10.95 10.80
CA GLN A 249 -12.67 12.40 10.87
C GLN A 249 -11.85 12.89 9.69
N MET A 250 -10.73 12.22 9.41
CA MET A 250 -9.86 12.59 8.31
C MET A 250 -10.54 12.45 6.96
N VAL A 251 -11.28 11.36 6.73
CA VAL A 251 -12.08 11.20 5.51
C VAL A 251 -13.06 12.36 5.38
N ARG A 252 -13.70 12.82 6.46
CA ARG A 252 -14.70 13.90 6.41
C ARG A 252 -14.07 15.28 6.15
N ASP A 253 -13.01 15.60 6.87
CA ASP A 253 -12.56 16.98 7.03
C ASP A 253 -11.32 17.33 6.19
N GLN A 254 -10.58 16.33 5.71
CA GLN A 254 -9.33 16.56 4.98
C GLN A 254 -9.56 16.81 3.47
N PRO A 255 -8.56 17.40 2.77
CA PRO A 255 -8.57 17.56 1.33
C PRO A 255 -8.83 16.25 0.58
N VAL A 256 -9.34 16.38 -0.63
CA VAL A 256 -9.78 15.25 -1.46
C VAL A 256 -8.68 14.21 -1.68
N GLU A 257 -7.43 14.65 -1.84
CA GLU A 257 -6.28 13.79 -2.08
C GLU A 257 -6.01 12.87 -0.87
N VAL A 258 -6.11 13.43 0.34
CA VAL A 258 -5.92 12.69 1.59
C VAL A 258 -7.09 11.73 1.81
N ALA A 259 -8.32 12.21 1.66
CA ALA A 259 -9.52 11.40 1.85
C ALA A 259 -9.57 10.21 0.87
N ALA A 260 -9.19 10.41 -0.40
CA ALA A 260 -9.16 9.37 -1.42
C ALA A 260 -8.15 8.27 -1.06
N GLU A 261 -6.97 8.64 -0.59
CA GLU A 261 -5.96 7.66 -0.16
C GLU A 261 -6.45 6.81 1.02
N LEU A 262 -7.15 7.40 2.00
CA LEU A 262 -7.65 6.69 3.18
C LEU A 262 -8.70 5.62 2.86
N VAL A 263 -9.38 5.70 1.71
CA VAL A 263 -10.34 4.68 1.27
C VAL A 263 -9.69 3.30 1.18
N GLY A 264 -8.39 3.25 0.86
CA GLY A 264 -7.62 2.02 0.80
C GLY A 264 -7.51 1.25 2.12
N CYS A 265 -7.79 1.90 3.26
CA CYS A 265 -7.79 1.25 4.58
C CYS A 265 -9.08 0.47 4.86
N LEU A 266 -10.17 0.71 4.12
CA LEU A 266 -11.49 0.14 4.41
C LEU A 266 -11.51 -1.40 4.44
N PRO A 267 -10.95 -2.14 3.46
CA PRO A 267 -11.03 -3.60 3.48
C PRO A 267 -10.40 -4.18 4.75
N ARG A 268 -9.23 -3.67 5.14
CA ARG A 268 -8.56 -4.12 6.36
C ARG A 268 -9.31 -3.72 7.62
N LEU A 269 -9.92 -2.52 7.62
CA LEU A 269 -10.75 -2.07 8.73
C LEU A 269 -11.96 -2.99 8.94
N PHE A 270 -12.62 -3.42 7.85
CA PHE A 270 -13.76 -4.36 7.93
C PHE A 270 -13.37 -5.71 8.51
N GLU A 271 -12.15 -6.20 8.26
CA GLU A 271 -11.65 -7.44 8.86
C GLU A 271 -11.39 -7.33 10.37
N LEU A 272 -11.19 -6.11 10.89
CA LEU A 272 -10.79 -5.85 12.27
C LEU A 272 -11.97 -5.37 13.14
N ASP A 273 -12.78 -4.45 12.61
CA ASP A 273 -13.94 -3.87 13.26
C ASP A 273 -14.98 -3.45 12.20
N GLU A 274 -15.92 -4.36 11.91
CA GLU A 274 -16.97 -4.16 10.92
C GLU A 274 -17.86 -2.96 11.23
N GLN A 275 -18.20 -2.73 12.50
CA GLN A 275 -19.10 -1.64 12.90
C GLN A 275 -18.43 -0.28 12.66
N ALA A 276 -17.17 -0.14 13.08
CA ALA A 276 -16.44 1.09 12.87
C ALA A 276 -16.10 1.31 11.38
N ALA A 277 -15.77 0.24 10.65
CA ALA A 277 -15.58 0.29 9.19
C ALA A 277 -16.82 0.79 8.46
N GLN A 278 -18.01 0.35 8.87
CA GLN A 278 -19.27 0.79 8.28
C GLN A 278 -19.48 2.30 8.45
N VAL A 279 -19.11 2.87 9.61
CA VAL A 279 -19.18 4.33 9.85
C VAL A 279 -18.22 5.08 8.94
N VAL A 280 -17.00 4.59 8.76
CA VAL A 280 -16.02 5.18 7.83
C VAL A 280 -16.52 5.07 6.39
N LEU A 281 -17.06 3.92 5.97
CA LEU A 281 -17.63 3.73 4.63
C LEU A 281 -18.79 4.70 4.37
N ILE A 282 -19.67 4.92 5.35
CA ILE A 282 -20.74 5.94 5.25
C ILE A 282 -20.12 7.33 5.02
N SER A 283 -19.09 7.70 5.78
CA SER A 283 -18.40 8.99 5.62
C SER A 283 -17.76 9.13 4.23
N VAL A 284 -17.14 8.07 3.70
CA VAL A 284 -16.61 8.03 2.33
C VAL A 284 -17.72 8.23 1.30
N ARG A 285 -18.85 7.51 1.44
CA ARG A 285 -20.00 7.60 0.51
C ARG A 285 -20.69 8.96 0.53
N MET A 286 -20.60 9.70 1.64
CA MET A 286 -21.13 11.06 1.73
C MET A 286 -20.28 12.09 0.96
N ARG A 287 -19.03 11.74 0.59
CA ARG A 287 -18.20 12.61 -0.26
C ARG A 287 -18.62 12.53 -1.72
N ARG A 288 -18.73 13.70 -2.35
CA ARG A 288 -19.10 13.82 -3.77
C ARG A 288 -17.89 13.95 -4.69
N ASP A 289 -16.69 14.05 -4.12
CA ASP A 289 -15.47 14.25 -4.86
C ASP A 289 -15.19 13.09 -5.82
N LEU A 290 -14.80 13.42 -7.07
CA LEU A 290 -14.53 12.41 -8.10
C LEU A 290 -13.43 11.44 -7.67
N GLN A 291 -12.35 11.94 -7.07
CA GLN A 291 -11.21 11.09 -6.65
C GLN A 291 -11.61 10.10 -5.55
N VAL A 292 -12.44 10.51 -4.58
CA VAL A 292 -12.89 9.64 -3.48
C VAL A 292 -13.81 8.54 -4.01
N ARG A 293 -14.78 8.90 -4.87
CA ARG A 293 -15.68 7.92 -5.49
C ARG A 293 -14.91 6.92 -6.38
N ARG A 294 -13.90 7.41 -7.11
CA ARG A 294 -12.98 6.56 -7.88
C ARG A 294 -12.19 5.62 -6.98
N ALA A 295 -11.59 6.13 -5.90
CA ALA A 295 -10.86 5.30 -4.94
C ALA A 295 -11.75 4.21 -4.33
N LEU A 296 -13.02 4.52 -4.05
CA LEU A 296 -14.00 3.54 -3.57
C LEU A 296 -14.27 2.45 -4.60
N ALA A 297 -14.42 2.81 -5.88
CA ALA A 297 -14.57 1.86 -6.97
C ALA A 297 -13.32 0.98 -7.18
N GLU A 298 -12.12 1.55 -7.03
CA GLU A 298 -10.86 0.81 -7.14
C GLU A 298 -10.67 -0.19 -5.98
N VAL A 299 -11.17 0.12 -4.77
CA VAL A 299 -11.08 -0.77 -3.61
C VAL A 299 -12.21 -1.82 -3.54
N LEU A 300 -13.25 -1.65 -4.37
CA LEU A 300 -14.43 -2.52 -4.39
C LEU A 300 -14.14 -4.02 -4.54
N PRO A 301 -13.18 -4.49 -5.37
CA PRO A 301 -12.85 -5.92 -5.44
C PRO A 301 -12.39 -6.49 -4.09
N ALA A 302 -11.67 -5.69 -3.28
CA ALA A 302 -11.29 -6.11 -1.94
C ALA A 302 -12.50 -6.08 -0.99
N LEU A 303 -13.36 -5.07 -1.08
CA LEU A 303 -14.58 -4.98 -0.27
C LEU A 303 -15.54 -6.14 -0.51
N LEU A 304 -15.70 -6.60 -1.76
CA LEU A 304 -16.51 -7.78 -2.07
C LEU A 304 -16.07 -9.04 -1.30
N ARG A 305 -14.78 -9.16 -0.98
CA ARG A 305 -14.27 -10.31 -0.20
C ARG A 305 -14.66 -10.24 1.26
N VAL A 306 -14.69 -9.03 1.82
CA VAL A 306 -14.91 -8.83 3.27
C VAL A 306 -16.39 -8.63 3.59
N LEU A 307 -17.12 -7.88 2.76
CA LEU A 307 -18.56 -7.61 2.91
C LEU A 307 -19.46 -8.66 2.25
N GLY A 308 -18.90 -9.47 1.36
CA GLY A 308 -19.67 -10.44 0.58
C GLY A 308 -20.83 -9.81 -0.20
N THR A 309 -22.04 -10.34 -0.01
CA THR A 309 -23.25 -9.87 -0.72
C THR A 309 -23.66 -8.44 -0.36
N ASP A 310 -23.26 -7.94 0.80
CA ASP A 310 -23.65 -6.59 1.25
C ASP A 310 -22.98 -5.49 0.41
N ALA A 311 -21.87 -5.81 -0.27
CA ALA A 311 -21.22 -4.91 -1.21
C ALA A 311 -21.88 -4.86 -2.60
N LEU A 312 -22.89 -5.70 -2.90
CA LEU A 312 -23.54 -5.70 -4.22
C LEU A 312 -24.28 -4.40 -4.51
N ASN A 313 -24.95 -3.82 -3.51
CA ASN A 313 -25.61 -2.52 -3.68
C ASN A 313 -24.58 -1.42 -3.98
N LEU A 314 -23.42 -1.46 -3.33
CA LEU A 314 -22.34 -0.50 -3.59
C LEU A 314 -21.77 -0.68 -5.01
N LEU A 315 -21.61 -1.93 -5.46
CA LEU A 315 -21.21 -2.23 -6.83
C LEU A 315 -22.21 -1.63 -7.83
N ASP A 316 -23.50 -1.87 -7.64
CA ASP A 316 -24.55 -1.37 -8.54
C ASP A 316 -24.60 0.16 -8.57
N GLU A 317 -24.45 0.80 -7.41
CA GLU A 317 -24.36 2.26 -7.32
C GLU A 317 -23.17 2.83 -8.11
N LEU A 318 -21.98 2.21 -8.00
CA LEU A 318 -20.78 2.68 -8.69
C LEU A 318 -20.76 2.33 -10.19
N LEU A 319 -21.41 1.24 -10.60
CA LEU A 319 -21.63 0.91 -12.01
C LEU A 319 -22.62 1.89 -12.68
N ALA A 320 -23.52 2.49 -11.90
CA ALA A 320 -24.48 3.50 -12.35
C ALA A 320 -23.97 4.95 -12.20
N ASP A 321 -22.71 5.15 -11.82
CA ASP A 321 -22.12 6.47 -11.62
C ASP A 321 -22.14 7.31 -12.93
N SER A 322 -22.17 8.64 -12.84
CA SER A 322 -22.16 9.49 -14.04
C SER A 322 -20.80 9.54 -14.76
N GLU A 323 -19.71 9.25 -14.04
CA GLU A 323 -18.36 9.30 -14.58
C GLU A 323 -17.91 7.93 -15.08
N VAL A 324 -17.60 7.84 -16.38
CA VAL A 324 -17.21 6.57 -17.00
C VAL A 324 -15.95 5.97 -16.37
N ASP A 325 -15.00 6.79 -15.91
CA ASP A 325 -13.80 6.28 -15.25
C ASP A 325 -14.10 5.57 -13.91
N ILE A 326 -15.17 5.97 -13.21
CA ILE A 326 -15.64 5.32 -11.98
C ILE A 326 -16.34 4.01 -12.32
N GLN A 327 -17.21 4.03 -13.34
CA GLN A 327 -17.88 2.81 -13.82
C GLN A 327 -16.86 1.77 -14.27
N LEU A 328 -15.80 2.17 -15.00
CA LEU A 328 -14.71 1.29 -15.42
C LEU A 328 -13.96 0.69 -14.22
N ALA A 329 -13.66 1.51 -13.20
CA ALA A 329 -13.03 1.02 -11.98
C ALA A 329 -13.92 -0.01 -11.27
N ALA A 330 -15.22 0.27 -11.12
CA ALA A 330 -16.17 -0.66 -10.49
C ALA A 330 -16.36 -1.94 -11.31
N ALA A 331 -16.42 -1.85 -12.65
CA ALA A 331 -16.54 -3.01 -13.53
C ALA A 331 -15.35 -3.98 -13.43
N SER A 332 -14.18 -3.52 -12.98
CA SER A 332 -13.05 -4.40 -12.69
C SER A 332 -13.35 -5.43 -11.58
N ALA A 333 -14.32 -5.12 -10.71
CA ALA A 333 -14.76 -6.00 -9.63
C ALA A 333 -15.61 -7.19 -10.14
N LEU A 334 -16.11 -7.17 -11.37
CA LEU A 334 -16.91 -8.28 -11.92
C LEU A 334 -16.13 -9.59 -11.99
N ARG A 335 -14.80 -9.54 -12.18
CA ARG A 335 -13.97 -10.74 -12.11
C ARG A 335 -14.00 -11.36 -10.71
N GLN A 336 -13.92 -10.53 -9.67
CA GLN A 336 -14.03 -11.00 -8.30
C GLN A 336 -15.46 -11.52 -8.01
N LEU A 337 -16.47 -10.87 -8.58
CA LEU A 337 -17.87 -11.28 -8.49
C LEU A 337 -18.09 -12.67 -9.12
N ALA A 338 -17.52 -12.94 -10.30
CA ALA A 338 -17.62 -14.24 -10.97
C ALA A 338 -17.11 -15.40 -10.09
N VAL A 339 -16.10 -15.13 -9.26
CA VAL A 339 -15.51 -16.13 -8.35
C VAL A 339 -16.31 -16.28 -7.06
N LEU A 340 -16.74 -15.18 -6.43
CA LEU A 340 -17.40 -15.21 -5.12
C LEU A 340 -18.90 -15.45 -5.22
N PHE A 341 -19.55 -14.86 -6.22
CA PHE A 341 -21.00 -14.80 -6.40
C PHE A 341 -21.35 -14.99 -7.89
N PRO A 342 -21.04 -16.16 -8.49
CA PRO A 342 -21.23 -16.41 -9.92
C PRO A 342 -22.67 -16.13 -10.42
N GLN A 343 -23.68 -16.37 -9.57
CA GLN A 343 -25.08 -16.11 -9.88
C GLN A 343 -25.41 -14.62 -10.10
N GLU A 344 -24.59 -13.71 -9.57
CA GLU A 344 -24.80 -12.26 -9.63
C GLU A 344 -24.14 -11.61 -10.87
N LEU A 345 -23.34 -12.38 -11.61
CA LEU A 345 -22.52 -11.87 -12.71
C LEU A 345 -23.33 -11.48 -13.93
N THR A 346 -24.16 -12.41 -14.42
CA THR A 346 -24.76 -12.35 -15.75
C THR A 346 -25.67 -11.15 -15.94
N SER A 347 -26.47 -10.80 -14.93
CA SER A 347 -27.37 -9.63 -14.98
C SER A 347 -26.59 -8.32 -15.13
N ARG A 348 -25.49 -8.16 -14.40
CA ARG A 348 -24.62 -6.97 -14.44
C ARG A 348 -23.81 -6.91 -15.72
N LEU A 349 -23.29 -8.05 -16.17
CA LEU A 349 -22.58 -8.15 -17.45
C LEU A 349 -23.50 -7.78 -18.62
N ALA A 350 -24.77 -8.18 -18.59
CA ALA A 350 -25.74 -7.81 -19.63
C ALA A 350 -25.92 -6.29 -19.74
N VAL A 351 -26.04 -5.59 -18.60
CA VAL A 351 -26.16 -4.12 -18.58
C VAL A 351 -24.89 -3.47 -19.15
N LEU A 352 -23.71 -3.91 -18.71
CA LEU A 352 -22.44 -3.31 -19.13
C LEU A 352 -22.02 -3.68 -20.55
N ALA A 353 -22.52 -4.79 -21.09
CA ALA A 353 -22.31 -5.15 -22.49
C ALA A 353 -22.98 -4.16 -23.44
N GLU A 354 -24.04 -3.45 -23.02
CA GLU A 354 -24.70 -2.39 -23.79
C GLU A 354 -24.06 -1.00 -23.60
N HIS A 355 -22.95 -0.91 -22.87
CA HIS A 355 -22.32 0.36 -22.55
C HIS A 355 -21.72 1.06 -23.79
N GLU A 356 -22.01 2.36 -23.96
CA GLU A 356 -21.61 3.12 -25.14
C GLU A 356 -20.09 3.30 -25.27
N ASP A 357 -19.38 3.47 -24.13
CA ASP A 357 -17.92 3.63 -24.13
C ASP A 357 -17.19 2.32 -24.50
N VAL A 358 -16.38 2.39 -25.56
CA VAL A 358 -15.55 1.29 -26.08
C VAL A 358 -14.60 0.73 -25.00
N ARG A 359 -14.10 1.57 -24.10
CA ARG A 359 -13.21 1.16 -23.00
C ARG A 359 -13.88 0.16 -22.08
N MET A 360 -15.19 0.29 -21.84
CA MET A 360 -15.95 -0.65 -21.02
C MET A 360 -15.95 -2.03 -21.68
N ARG A 361 -16.29 -2.09 -22.96
CA ARG A 361 -16.31 -3.34 -23.72
C ARG A 361 -14.94 -4.00 -23.79
N ARG A 362 -13.86 -3.21 -23.99
CA ARG A 362 -12.47 -3.69 -23.91
C ARG A 362 -12.13 -4.26 -22.54
N LEU A 363 -12.51 -3.58 -21.46
CA LEU A 363 -12.29 -4.04 -20.09
C LEU A 363 -12.98 -5.40 -19.88
N LEU A 364 -14.27 -5.50 -20.21
CA LEU A 364 -15.04 -6.74 -20.03
C LEU A 364 -14.43 -7.91 -20.82
N ALA A 365 -14.04 -7.67 -22.07
CA ALA A 365 -13.37 -8.67 -22.90
C ALA A 365 -12.06 -9.18 -22.30
N GLN A 366 -11.31 -8.31 -21.63
CA GLN A 366 -10.02 -8.63 -21.03
C GLN A 366 -10.13 -9.31 -19.67
N THR A 367 -11.10 -8.89 -18.85
CA THR A 367 -11.10 -9.22 -17.42
C THR A 367 -12.13 -10.27 -17.02
N VAL A 368 -13.32 -10.29 -17.64
CA VAL A 368 -14.45 -11.08 -17.11
C VAL A 368 -14.99 -12.14 -18.07
N LEU A 369 -14.86 -11.94 -19.38
CA LEU A 369 -15.43 -12.91 -20.35
C LEU A 369 -14.88 -14.32 -20.20
N ARG A 370 -13.63 -14.47 -19.77
CA ARG A 370 -13.08 -15.79 -19.49
C ARG A 370 -13.86 -16.48 -18.38
N ASP A 371 -14.05 -15.81 -17.24
CA ASP A 371 -14.75 -16.37 -16.09
C ASP A 371 -16.23 -16.61 -16.45
N TYR A 372 -16.84 -15.74 -17.26
CA TYR A 372 -18.18 -15.97 -17.82
C TYR A 372 -18.23 -17.26 -18.66
N LEU A 373 -17.29 -17.50 -19.56
CA LEU A 373 -17.27 -18.72 -20.40
C LEU A 373 -16.95 -19.98 -19.60
N GLU A 374 -16.25 -19.87 -18.47
CA GLU A 374 -16.08 -20.97 -17.54
C GLU A 374 -17.42 -21.35 -16.87
N LEU A 375 -18.33 -20.38 -16.68
CA LEU A 375 -19.68 -20.60 -16.15
C LEU A 375 -20.71 -20.99 -17.23
N HIS A 376 -20.59 -20.42 -18.43
CA HIS A 376 -21.51 -20.58 -19.56
C HIS A 376 -20.71 -20.91 -20.84
N PRO A 377 -20.22 -22.15 -20.99
CA PRO A 377 -19.32 -22.51 -22.10
C PRO A 377 -19.95 -22.37 -23.49
N ASP A 378 -21.28 -22.42 -23.58
CA ASP A 378 -22.01 -22.32 -24.85
C ASP A 378 -22.37 -20.87 -25.24
N ASP A 379 -21.91 -19.88 -24.45
CA ASP A 379 -22.28 -18.46 -24.57
C ASP A 379 -23.79 -18.26 -24.66
N GLU A 380 -24.55 -18.89 -23.76
CA GLU A 380 -26.02 -18.92 -23.81
C GLU A 380 -26.66 -17.51 -23.76
N HIS A 381 -25.92 -16.51 -23.26
CA HIS A 381 -26.35 -15.12 -23.19
C HIS A 381 -25.77 -14.26 -24.34
N GLY A 382 -24.93 -14.82 -25.20
CA GLY A 382 -24.44 -14.19 -26.43
C GLY A 382 -23.40 -13.08 -26.24
N PHE A 383 -22.74 -13.00 -25.07
CA PHE A 383 -21.78 -11.92 -24.79
C PHE A 383 -20.51 -12.04 -25.63
N LEU A 384 -19.98 -13.27 -25.78
CA LEU A 384 -18.79 -13.50 -26.60
C LEU A 384 -19.09 -13.22 -28.07
N VAL A 385 -20.21 -13.74 -28.59
CA VAL A 385 -20.67 -13.47 -29.95
C VAL A 385 -20.82 -11.98 -30.21
N LYS A 386 -21.48 -11.25 -29.29
CA LYS A 386 -21.67 -9.80 -29.40
C LYS A 386 -20.34 -9.07 -29.53
N PHE A 387 -19.45 -9.24 -28.56
CA PHE A 387 -18.17 -8.52 -28.55
C PHE A 387 -17.26 -8.91 -29.74
N TRP A 388 -17.40 -10.14 -30.25
CA TRP A 388 -16.68 -10.57 -31.45
C TRP A 388 -17.13 -9.81 -32.71
N LEU A 389 -18.44 -9.59 -32.85
CA LEU A 389 -19.05 -8.94 -34.01
C LEU A 389 -18.85 -7.42 -34.03
N GLU A 390 -18.58 -6.79 -32.88
CA GLU A 390 -18.30 -5.35 -32.79
C GLU A 390 -16.97 -4.92 -33.44
N ARG A 391 -16.09 -5.89 -33.74
CA ARG A 391 -14.83 -5.70 -34.49
C ARG A 391 -13.85 -4.67 -33.88
N ASP A 392 -13.88 -4.46 -32.56
CA ASP A 392 -12.83 -3.70 -31.89
C ASP A 392 -11.52 -4.50 -31.87
N ASP A 393 -10.44 -3.95 -32.42
CA ASP A 393 -9.17 -4.65 -32.61
C ASP A 393 -8.57 -5.19 -31.29
N VAL A 394 -8.68 -4.41 -30.20
CA VAL A 394 -8.12 -4.75 -28.89
C VAL A 394 -8.92 -5.90 -28.27
N SER A 395 -10.25 -5.79 -28.23
CA SER A 395 -11.11 -6.88 -27.77
C SER A 395 -10.91 -8.12 -28.64
N ARG A 396 -10.92 -7.98 -29.97
CA ARG A 396 -10.81 -9.09 -30.92
C ARG A 396 -9.55 -9.92 -30.73
N ALA A 397 -8.41 -9.30 -30.43
CA ALA A 397 -7.18 -10.05 -30.11
C ALA A 397 -7.38 -11.00 -28.91
N ARG A 398 -8.02 -10.52 -27.84
CA ARG A 398 -8.30 -11.32 -26.65
C ARG A 398 -9.39 -12.37 -26.89
N LEU A 399 -10.47 -12.01 -27.58
CA LEU A 399 -11.54 -12.95 -27.89
C LEU A 399 -11.05 -14.09 -28.78
N ARG A 400 -10.11 -13.81 -29.70
CA ARG A 400 -9.49 -14.84 -30.54
C ARG A 400 -8.77 -15.87 -29.69
N GLU A 401 -8.01 -15.43 -28.67
CA GLU A 401 -7.35 -16.32 -27.72
C GLU A 401 -8.36 -17.19 -26.96
N LEU A 402 -9.49 -16.61 -26.53
CA LEU A 402 -10.56 -17.34 -25.84
C LEU A 402 -11.19 -18.41 -26.74
N LEU A 403 -11.57 -18.06 -27.97
CA LEU A 403 -12.14 -18.98 -28.97
C LEU A 403 -11.17 -20.11 -29.33
N ILE A 404 -9.90 -19.75 -29.52
CA ILE A 404 -8.82 -20.71 -29.75
C ILE A 404 -8.74 -21.71 -28.59
N ARG A 405 -8.77 -21.24 -27.35
CA ARG A 405 -8.70 -22.13 -26.19
C ARG A 405 -9.98 -22.96 -26.04
N GLN A 406 -11.13 -22.37 -26.34
CA GLN A 406 -12.43 -23.03 -26.25
C GLN A 406 -12.53 -24.20 -27.23
N GLN A 407 -12.05 -24.06 -28.47
CA GLN A 407 -12.05 -25.19 -29.41
C GLN A 407 -11.15 -26.36 -28.98
N ASP A 408 -10.14 -26.10 -28.13
CA ASP A 408 -9.23 -27.11 -27.60
C ASP A 408 -9.84 -27.79 -26.37
N VAL A 409 -10.42 -27.02 -25.46
CA VAL A 409 -10.87 -27.50 -24.13
C VAL A 409 -12.35 -27.89 -24.10
N VAL A 410 -13.23 -27.15 -24.79
CA VAL A 410 -14.69 -27.34 -24.78
C VAL A 410 -15.26 -27.24 -26.22
N PRO A 411 -15.08 -28.27 -27.06
CA PRO A 411 -15.52 -28.25 -28.46
C PRO A 411 -17.02 -27.98 -28.64
N GLU A 412 -17.89 -28.49 -27.75
CA GLU A 412 -19.33 -28.26 -27.80
C GLU A 412 -19.66 -26.76 -27.72
N GLY A 413 -19.04 -26.07 -26.75
CA GLY A 413 -19.21 -24.64 -26.56
C GLY A 413 -18.67 -23.83 -27.72
N PHE A 414 -17.49 -24.21 -28.25
CA PHE A 414 -16.98 -23.58 -29.46
C PHE A 414 -17.93 -23.77 -30.65
N SER A 415 -18.52 -24.96 -30.82
CA SER A 415 -19.47 -25.24 -31.89
C SER A 415 -20.71 -24.33 -31.79
N SER A 416 -21.27 -24.18 -30.58
CA SER A 416 -22.40 -23.26 -30.31
C SER A 416 -22.05 -21.83 -30.70
N VAL A 417 -20.94 -21.30 -30.16
CA VAL A 417 -20.49 -19.93 -30.42
C VAL A 417 -20.20 -19.69 -31.90
N ALA A 418 -19.49 -20.62 -32.55
CA ALA A 418 -19.12 -20.50 -33.95
C ALA A 418 -20.35 -20.47 -34.87
N ARG A 419 -21.37 -21.29 -34.59
CA ARG A 419 -22.65 -21.23 -35.32
C ARG A 419 -23.33 -19.87 -35.14
N ASN A 420 -23.43 -19.38 -33.91
CA ASN A 420 -24.05 -18.09 -33.62
C ASN A 420 -23.32 -16.92 -34.32
N ILE A 421 -21.99 -16.97 -34.40
CA ILE A 421 -21.20 -15.98 -35.14
C ILE A 421 -21.51 -16.06 -36.65
N LEU A 422 -21.49 -17.27 -37.24
CA LEU A 422 -21.74 -17.47 -38.67
C LEU A 422 -23.17 -17.11 -39.08
N ASP A 423 -24.15 -17.40 -38.22
CA ASP A 423 -25.55 -17.06 -38.43
C ASP A 423 -25.77 -15.53 -38.44
N ALA A 424 -25.00 -14.79 -37.62
CA ALA A 424 -25.03 -13.33 -37.59
C ALA A 424 -24.20 -12.68 -38.70
N ASP A 425 -23.05 -13.26 -39.04
CA ASP A 425 -22.12 -12.80 -40.06
C ASP A 425 -21.40 -13.99 -40.70
N GLY A 426 -21.79 -14.35 -41.93
CA GLY A 426 -21.24 -15.53 -42.62
C GLY A 426 -19.73 -15.48 -42.85
N ALA A 427 -19.10 -14.31 -42.79
CA ALA A 427 -17.64 -14.13 -42.86
C ALA A 427 -17.01 -13.86 -41.47
N GLY A 428 -17.80 -13.97 -40.41
CA GLY A 428 -17.42 -13.55 -39.05
C GLY A 428 -16.24 -14.33 -38.47
N LEU A 429 -15.94 -15.52 -38.98
CA LEU A 429 -14.84 -16.38 -38.49
C LEU A 429 -13.60 -16.40 -39.40
N ASP A 430 -13.59 -15.68 -40.52
CA ASP A 430 -12.50 -15.76 -41.52
C ASP A 430 -11.11 -15.47 -40.91
N ASP A 431 -11.01 -14.46 -40.05
CA ASP A 431 -9.78 -14.10 -39.36
C ASP A 431 -9.34 -15.16 -38.32
N LEU A 432 -10.32 -15.79 -37.64
CA LEU A 432 -10.04 -16.90 -36.73
C LEU A 432 -9.50 -18.10 -37.51
N TRP A 433 -10.12 -18.43 -38.66
CA TRP A 433 -9.69 -19.51 -39.54
C TRP A 433 -8.29 -19.28 -40.09
N ALA A 434 -7.99 -18.09 -40.58
CA ALA A 434 -6.64 -17.76 -41.05
C ALA A 434 -5.57 -17.99 -39.96
N THR A 435 -5.92 -17.66 -38.70
CA THR A 435 -5.02 -17.89 -37.56
C THR A 435 -4.88 -19.39 -37.21
N LEU A 436 -5.98 -20.14 -37.23
CA LEU A 436 -5.98 -21.56 -36.89
C LEU A 436 -5.36 -22.43 -37.99
N GLU A 437 -5.50 -22.07 -39.26
CA GLU A 437 -4.90 -22.79 -40.39
C GLU A 437 -3.38 -22.81 -40.32
N VAL A 438 -2.75 -21.75 -39.81
CA VAL A 438 -1.30 -21.71 -39.57
C VAL A 438 -0.87 -22.71 -38.49
N ARG A 439 -1.75 -23.00 -37.52
CA ARG A 439 -1.47 -23.91 -36.40
C ARG A 439 -1.77 -25.36 -36.75
N ASP A 440 -2.94 -25.62 -37.31
CA ASP A 440 -3.44 -26.95 -37.64
C ASP A 440 -4.54 -26.87 -38.72
N ALA A 441 -4.12 -27.02 -39.99
CA ALA A 441 -5.02 -26.96 -41.13
C ALA A 441 -6.05 -28.11 -41.13
N ASP A 442 -5.68 -29.30 -40.65
CA ASP A 442 -6.57 -30.47 -40.63
C ASP A 442 -7.71 -30.26 -39.63
N ARG A 443 -7.40 -29.69 -38.46
CA ARG A 443 -8.40 -29.33 -37.45
C ARG A 443 -9.38 -28.27 -37.95
N VAL A 444 -8.92 -27.28 -38.72
CA VAL A 444 -9.81 -26.30 -39.35
C VAL A 444 -10.76 -26.95 -40.35
N GLN A 445 -10.28 -27.90 -41.17
CA GLN A 445 -11.16 -28.64 -42.07
C GLN A 445 -12.20 -29.48 -41.32
N ALA A 446 -11.81 -30.12 -40.22
CA ALA A 446 -12.73 -30.84 -39.36
C ALA A 446 -13.82 -29.91 -38.77
N TRP A 447 -13.44 -28.72 -38.30
CA TRP A 447 -14.39 -27.71 -37.83
C TRP A 447 -15.34 -27.23 -38.92
N ARG A 448 -14.83 -26.89 -40.11
CA ARG A 448 -15.67 -26.47 -41.25
C ARG A 448 -16.66 -27.56 -41.65
N GLY A 449 -16.21 -28.81 -41.73
CA GLY A 449 -17.08 -29.95 -42.01
C GLY A 449 -18.16 -30.15 -40.93
N HIS A 450 -17.80 -30.04 -39.66
CA HIS A 450 -18.76 -30.13 -38.56
C HIS A 450 -19.82 -29.02 -38.60
N LEU A 451 -19.40 -27.77 -38.81
CA LEU A 451 -20.30 -26.61 -38.87
C LEU A 451 -21.21 -26.65 -40.11
N ALA A 452 -20.77 -27.27 -41.21
CA ALA A 452 -21.60 -27.54 -42.39
C ALA A 452 -22.55 -28.75 -42.24
N GLY A 453 -22.47 -29.49 -41.12
CA GLY A 453 -23.26 -30.71 -40.90
C GLY A 453 -22.73 -31.96 -41.63
N GLU A 454 -21.51 -31.89 -42.16
CA GLU A 454 -20.88 -32.93 -42.98
C GLU A 454 -19.87 -33.78 -42.19
N GLY A 455 -19.66 -33.50 -40.89
CA GLY A 455 -18.67 -34.19 -40.06
C GLY A 455 -18.98 -34.23 -38.56
N PRO A 456 -18.30 -35.13 -37.81
CA PRO A 456 -18.45 -35.21 -36.36
C PRO A 456 -17.82 -34.01 -35.65
N LEU A 457 -18.22 -33.78 -34.40
CA LEU A 457 -17.61 -32.76 -33.55
C LEU A 457 -16.12 -33.09 -33.34
N PRO A 458 -15.18 -32.13 -33.56
CA PRO A 458 -13.76 -32.35 -33.28
C PRO A 458 -13.50 -32.68 -31.81
N ALA A 459 -12.56 -33.59 -31.57
CA ALA A 459 -12.21 -34.01 -30.22
C ALA A 459 -11.42 -32.92 -29.47
N PRO A 460 -11.53 -32.85 -28.12
CA PRO A 460 -10.70 -31.97 -27.30
C PRO A 460 -9.20 -32.24 -27.51
N THR A 461 -8.39 -31.19 -27.43
CA THR A 461 -6.92 -31.27 -27.51
C THR A 461 -6.34 -31.06 -26.10
N PRO A 462 -5.39 -31.89 -25.64
CA PRO A 462 -4.80 -31.77 -24.31
C PRO A 462 -3.96 -30.51 -24.09
#